data_AF-X0ZYJ0-F1
#
_entry.id   AF-X0ZYJ0-F1
#
_cell.length_a   1.000
_cell.length_b   1.000
_cell.length_c   1.000
_cell.angle_alpha   90.00
_cell.angle_beta   90.00
_cell.angle_gamma   90.00
#
_symmetry.space_group_name_H-M   'P 1'
#
loop_
_entity.id
_entity.type
_entity.pdbx_description
1 polymer ?
#
loop_
_entity_poly.entity_id
_entity_poly.type
_entity_poly.pdbx_seq_one_letter_code
_entity_poly.pdbx_strand_id
1 'polypeptide(L)'
;MSYWENEEFDKPDVQIISKDLLNFDGVPLYCTIKPSDWDKIESMTFLNESGIEFTNDYILTDRGYLRISSMRLKKQLKPFYKKKGRLVIQRWRDGKDNRSTIYKVQLEPSEIKSKK
;
A
#
# COMPACT_ATOMS: atom_id res chain seq x y z
N MET A 1 13.33 14.84 7.20
CA MET A 1 12.99 13.44 7.54
C MET A 1 12.05 12.93 6.49
N SER A 2 12.32 11.75 5.95
CA SER A 2 11.43 11.08 5.00
C SER A 2 10.17 10.59 5.72
N TYR A 3 9.04 10.59 5.01
CA TYR A 3 7.79 9.98 5.49
C TYR A 3 7.98 8.51 5.93
N TRP A 4 8.87 7.79 5.26
CA TRP A 4 9.11 6.36 5.42
C TRP A 4 10.10 6.02 6.53
N GLU A 5 10.79 7.01 7.10
CA GLU A 5 11.68 6.85 8.27
C GLU A 5 10.91 6.70 9.59
N ASN A 6 9.57 6.71 9.56
CA ASN A 6 8.75 6.47 10.74
C ASN A 6 8.96 5.05 11.32
N GLU A 7 9.40 4.98 12.58
CA GLU A 7 9.68 3.74 13.31
C GLU A 7 8.44 2.89 13.56
N GLU A 8 7.24 3.48 13.60
CA GLU A 8 5.97 2.73 13.70
C GLU A 8 5.79 1.75 12.54
N PHE A 9 6.43 2.02 11.39
CA PHE A 9 6.36 1.16 10.22
C PHE A 9 7.27 -0.08 10.33
N ASP A 10 8.16 -0.13 11.31
CA ASP A 10 9.02 -1.30 11.57
C ASP A 10 8.46 -2.22 12.66
N LYS A 11 7.53 -1.71 13.47
CA LYS A 11 6.93 -2.52 14.55
C LYS A 11 6.23 -3.74 13.96
N PRO A 12 6.43 -4.94 14.54
CA PRO A 12 5.73 -6.13 14.07
C PRO A 12 4.21 -5.95 14.19
N ASP A 13 3.48 -6.35 13.17
CA ASP A 13 2.01 -6.48 13.24
C ASP A 13 1.70 -7.97 13.36
N VAL A 14 1.51 -8.44 14.60
CA VAL A 14 1.26 -9.86 14.88
C VAL A 14 -0.25 -10.08 14.89
N GLN A 15 -0.76 -10.71 13.85
CA GLN A 15 -2.14 -11.17 13.80
C GLN A 15 -2.17 -12.60 13.25
N ILE A 16 -2.71 -13.53 14.05
CA ILE A 16 -3.00 -14.89 13.60
C ILE A 16 -4.37 -14.87 12.96
N ILE A 17 -4.46 -15.29 11.70
CA ILE A 17 -5.69 -15.29 10.92
C ILE A 17 -5.88 -16.71 10.40
N SER A 18 -7.08 -17.27 10.63
CA SER A 18 -7.39 -18.61 10.12
C SER A 18 -7.30 -18.61 8.59
N LYS A 19 -6.73 -19.68 8.02
CA LYS A 19 -6.70 -19.87 6.56
C LYS A 19 -8.11 -19.86 5.96
N ASP A 20 -9.10 -20.27 6.73
CA ASP A 20 -10.50 -20.37 6.30
C ASP A 20 -11.20 -19.00 6.22
N LEU A 21 -10.65 -17.97 6.89
CA LEU A 21 -11.15 -16.59 6.85
C LEU A 21 -10.52 -15.77 5.72
N LEU A 22 -9.40 -16.24 5.16
CA LEU A 22 -8.71 -15.61 4.06
C LEU A 22 -9.35 -16.05 2.75
N ASN A 23 -10.39 -15.34 2.31
CA ASN A 23 -10.82 -15.51 0.92
C ASN A 23 -9.76 -14.86 0.01
N PHE A 24 -8.99 -15.67 -0.72
CA PHE A 24 -7.80 -15.23 -1.47
C PHE A 24 -8.10 -14.55 -2.83
N ASP A 25 -9.36 -14.26 -3.13
CA ASP A 25 -9.83 -13.67 -4.41
C ASP A 25 -9.39 -12.21 -4.68
N GLY A 26 -8.50 -11.66 -3.87
CA GLY A 26 -7.98 -10.30 -4.04
C GLY A 26 -7.27 -10.14 -5.38
N VAL A 27 -7.89 -9.41 -6.31
CA VAL A 27 -7.29 -9.08 -7.61
C VAL A 27 -6.02 -8.25 -7.40
N PRO A 28 -4.85 -8.68 -7.92
CA PRO A 28 -3.61 -7.94 -7.76
C PRO A 28 -3.66 -6.60 -8.50
N LEU A 29 -3.28 -5.53 -7.79
CA LEU A 29 -3.00 -4.22 -8.37
C LEU A 29 -1.51 -4.15 -8.73
N TYR A 30 -1.24 -3.82 -9.98
CA TYR A 30 0.12 -3.60 -10.47
C TYR A 30 0.34 -2.11 -10.64
N CYS A 31 1.37 -1.53 -10.03
CA CYS A 31 1.69 -0.12 -10.20
C CYS A 31 3.17 0.16 -9.94
N THR A 32 3.67 1.29 -10.40
CA THR A 32 5.04 1.76 -10.15
C THR A 32 5.00 3.14 -9.51
N ILE A 33 5.88 3.34 -8.52
CA ILE A 33 6.15 4.62 -7.87
C ILE A 33 7.56 5.03 -8.26
N LYS A 34 7.74 6.24 -8.81
CA LYS A 34 9.08 6.74 -9.12
C LYS A 34 9.86 6.93 -7.81
N PRO A 35 11.17 6.61 -7.77
CA PRO A 35 11.99 6.81 -6.57
C PRO A 35 11.88 8.21 -5.96
N SER A 36 11.73 9.25 -6.79
CA SER A 36 11.55 10.66 -6.39
C SER A 36 10.17 11.00 -5.81
N ASP A 37 9.17 10.16 -6.04
CA ASP A 37 7.77 10.45 -5.71
C ASP A 37 7.35 9.75 -4.40
N TRP A 38 8.20 8.88 -3.85
CA TRP A 38 7.91 8.20 -2.58
C TRP A 38 7.64 9.14 -1.41
N ASP A 39 8.32 10.28 -1.36
CA ASP A 39 8.14 11.27 -0.28
C ASP A 39 7.06 12.32 -0.61
N LYS A 40 6.41 12.23 -1.79
CA LYS A 40 5.35 13.15 -2.22
C LYS A 40 3.98 12.63 -1.78
N ILE A 41 3.76 12.64 -0.46
CA ILE A 41 2.48 12.21 0.13
C ILE A 41 1.49 13.37 0.07
N GLU A 42 0.31 13.12 -0.48
CA GLU A 42 -0.79 14.09 -0.55
C GLU A 42 -1.90 13.68 0.42
N SER A 43 -2.21 14.55 1.39
CA SER A 43 -3.34 14.36 2.29
C SER A 43 -4.57 15.08 1.74
N MET A 44 -5.64 14.34 1.48
CA MET A 44 -6.90 14.87 0.93
C MET A 44 -8.06 14.59 1.88
N THR A 45 -8.94 15.58 2.06
CA THR A 45 -10.12 15.50 2.93
C THR A 45 -11.39 15.40 2.08
N PHE A 46 -12.28 14.49 2.45
CA PHE A 46 -13.55 14.25 1.78
C PHE A 46 -14.67 14.16 2.82
N LEU A 47 -15.92 14.37 2.39
CA LEU A 47 -17.12 14.12 3.19
C LEU A 47 -17.65 12.71 2.88
N ASN A 48 -18.02 11.96 3.92
CA ASN A 48 -18.74 10.70 3.73
C ASN A 48 -20.24 10.96 3.51
N GLU A 49 -21.02 9.88 3.28
CA GLU A 49 -22.46 9.95 3.07
C GLU A 49 -23.24 10.57 4.26
N SER A 50 -22.64 10.59 5.45
CA SER A 50 -23.21 11.20 6.66
C SER A 50 -22.74 12.66 6.87
N GLY A 51 -21.98 13.24 5.94
CA GLY A 51 -21.44 14.60 6.06
C GLY A 51 -20.27 14.74 7.03
N ILE A 52 -19.65 13.63 7.43
CA ILE A 52 -18.47 13.64 8.31
C ILE A 52 -17.21 13.71 7.45
N GLU A 53 -16.34 14.66 7.76
CA GLU A 53 -15.03 14.78 7.12
C GLU A 53 -14.11 13.62 7.48
N PHE A 54 -13.41 13.09 6.49
CA PHE A 54 -12.34 12.14 6.69
C PHE A 54 -11.15 12.49 5.80
N THR A 55 -9.95 12.45 6.37
CA THR A 55 -8.70 12.73 5.69
C THR A 55 -7.95 11.44 5.40
N ASN A 56 -7.37 11.34 4.20
CA ASN A 56 -6.57 10.21 3.79
C ASN A 56 -5.27 10.66 3.12
N ASP A 57 -4.20 9.91 3.39
CA ASP A 57 -2.94 10.03 2.69
C ASP A 57 -2.94 9.22 1.39
N TYR A 58 -2.38 9.81 0.33
CA TYR A 58 -2.20 9.21 -0.98
C TYR A 58 -0.77 9.37 -1.48
N ILE A 59 -0.36 8.46 -2.36
CA ILE A 59 0.90 8.53 -3.09
C ILE A 59 0.62 8.37 -4.58
N LEU A 60 1.32 9.14 -5.41
CA LEU A 60 1.18 9.08 -6.86
C LEU A 60 1.87 7.84 -7.43
N THR A 61 1.15 7.11 -8.26
CA THR A 61 1.64 5.97 -9.05
C THR A 61 1.44 6.22 -10.53
N ASP A 62 1.99 5.36 -11.39
CA ASP A 62 1.71 5.32 -12.83
C ASP A 62 0.22 5.04 -13.18
N ARG A 63 -0.57 4.56 -12.22
CA ARG A 63 -2.02 4.32 -12.36
C ARG A 63 -2.89 5.36 -11.67
N GLY A 64 -2.31 6.45 -11.15
CA GLY A 64 -2.99 7.46 -10.36
C GLY A 64 -2.69 7.34 -8.86
N TYR A 65 -3.59 7.82 -8.01
CA TYR A 65 -3.36 7.92 -6.56
C TYR A 65 -3.65 6.60 -5.83
N LEU A 66 -2.62 6.06 -5.17
CA LEU A 66 -2.76 4.95 -4.24
C LEU A 66 -3.02 5.50 -2.83
N ARG A 67 -4.17 5.17 -2.25
CA ARG A 67 -4.47 5.50 -0.85
C ARG A 67 -3.60 4.67 0.09
N ILE A 68 -2.84 5.33 0.96
CA ILE A 68 -1.92 4.69 1.92
C ILE A 68 -2.34 4.89 3.38
N SER A 69 -3.60 5.16 3.66
CA SER A 69 -4.08 5.41 5.04
C SER A 69 -3.93 4.21 5.99
N SER A 70 -3.79 2.99 5.47
CA SER A 70 -3.62 1.79 6.29
C SER A 70 -2.17 1.64 6.77
N MET A 71 -1.97 1.60 8.09
CA MET A 71 -0.66 1.29 8.67
C MET A 71 -0.09 -0.04 8.18
N ARG A 72 -0.93 -1.06 7.99
CA ARG A 72 -0.50 -2.36 7.45
C ARG A 72 0.08 -2.23 6.04
N LEU A 73 -0.58 -1.46 5.19
CA LEU A 73 -0.08 -1.19 3.84
C LEU A 73 1.23 -0.40 3.89
N LYS A 74 1.35 0.63 4.74
CA LYS A 74 2.59 1.40 4.93
C LYS A 74 3.76 0.48 5.34
N LYS A 75 3.54 -0.42 6.30
CA LYS A 75 4.52 -1.44 6.73
C LYS A 75 4.97 -2.34 5.57
N GLN A 76 4.03 -2.81 4.76
CA GLN A 76 4.34 -3.66 3.60
C GLN A 76 5.06 -2.90 2.47
N LEU A 77 4.82 -1.60 2.32
CA LEU A 77 5.47 -0.75 1.32
C LEU A 77 6.88 -0.30 1.72
N LYS A 78 7.13 -0.06 3.01
CA LYS A 78 8.41 0.48 3.51
C LYS A 78 9.66 -0.25 3.01
N PRO A 79 9.72 -1.60 2.97
CA PRO A 79 10.88 -2.32 2.43
C PRO A 79 11.19 -2.03 0.95
N PHE A 80 10.24 -1.45 0.21
CA PHE A 80 10.37 -1.09 -1.20
C PHE A 80 10.55 0.41 -1.43
N TYR A 81 10.60 1.21 -0.37
CA TYR A 81 10.85 2.65 -0.42
C TYR A 81 12.09 2.95 -1.28
N LYS A 82 11.92 3.89 -2.23
CA LYS A 82 12.94 4.31 -3.22
C LYS A 82 13.48 3.21 -4.15
N LYS A 83 13.00 1.97 -4.06
CA LYS A 83 13.38 0.91 -5.00
C LYS A 83 12.69 1.12 -6.35
N LYS A 84 13.36 0.70 -7.42
CA LYS A 84 12.81 0.69 -8.78
C LYS A 84 12.17 -0.66 -9.05
N GLY A 85 10.99 -0.66 -9.67
CA GLY A 85 10.30 -1.86 -10.08
C GLY A 85 8.79 -1.69 -10.14
N ARG A 86 8.09 -2.79 -10.42
CA ARG A 86 6.64 -2.87 -10.40
C ARG A 86 6.18 -3.44 -9.06
N LEU A 87 5.40 -2.68 -8.32
CA LEU A 87 4.73 -3.15 -7.13
C LEU A 87 3.54 -4.01 -7.53
N VAL A 88 3.39 -5.14 -6.85
CA VAL A 88 2.21 -6.00 -6.89
C VAL A 88 1.57 -5.92 -5.52
N ILE A 89 0.43 -5.26 -5.43
CA ILE A 89 -0.32 -5.04 -4.19
C ILE A 89 -1.55 -5.92 -4.24
N GLN A 90 -1.62 -6.88 -3.33
CA GLN A 90 -2.79 -7.72 -3.11
C GLN A 90 -3.45 -7.34 -1.78
N ARG A 91 -4.78 -7.31 -1.80
CA ARG A 91 -5.61 -6.92 -0.66
C ARG A 91 -6.68 -7.99 -0.43
N TRP A 92 -6.76 -8.49 0.79
CA TRP A 92 -7.84 -9.36 1.25
C TRP A 92 -8.59 -8.70 2.38
N ARG A 93 -9.89 -8.96 2.46
CA ARG A 93 -10.78 -8.37 3.45
C ARG A 93 -11.66 -9.47 4.01
N ASP A 94 -11.65 -9.62 5.32
CA ASP A 94 -12.63 -10.46 6.01
C ASP A 94 -13.93 -9.66 6.20
N GLY A 95 -14.99 -10.09 5.50
CA GLY A 95 -16.31 -9.45 5.53
C GLY A 95 -16.36 -8.02 4.97
N LYS A 96 -17.30 -7.22 5.50
CA LYS A 96 -17.55 -5.84 5.09
C LYS A 96 -16.72 -4.80 5.86
N ASP A 97 -15.90 -5.19 6.84
CA ASP A 97 -15.10 -4.26 7.65
C ASP A 97 -13.68 -4.07 7.09
N ASN A 98 -13.19 -2.83 7.05
CA ASN A 98 -11.84 -2.50 6.61
C ASN A 98 -10.78 -2.84 7.69
N ARG A 99 -11.19 -3.01 8.95
CA ARG A 99 -10.28 -3.34 10.07
C ARG A 99 -9.61 -4.70 9.93
N SER A 100 -10.23 -5.61 9.21
CA SER A 100 -9.70 -6.95 8.90
C SER A 100 -8.99 -7.01 7.54
N THR A 101 -8.58 -5.86 6.99
CA THR A 101 -7.86 -5.82 5.72
C THR A 101 -6.41 -6.28 5.91
N ILE A 102 -5.99 -7.19 5.04
CA ILE A 102 -4.65 -7.75 4.97
C ILE A 102 -4.05 -7.35 3.62
N TYR A 103 -2.78 -6.99 3.64
CA TYR A 103 -2.03 -6.60 2.44
C TYR A 103 -0.83 -7.52 2.26
N LYS A 104 -0.55 -7.86 1.02
CA LYS A 104 0.73 -8.40 0.59
C LYS A 104 1.26 -7.51 -0.52
N VAL A 105 2.47 -7.02 -0.33
CA VAL A 105 3.15 -6.22 -1.34
C VAL A 105 4.40 -6.95 -1.78
N GLN A 106 4.58 -7.06 -3.09
CA GLN A 106 5.78 -7.60 -3.70
C GLN A 106 6.34 -6.58 -4.68
N LEU A 107 7.66 -6.61 -4.88
CA LEU A 107 8.33 -5.81 -5.90
C LEU A 107 8.88 -6.75 -6.96
N GLU A 108 8.34 -6.66 -8.16
CA GLU A 108 8.91 -7.29 -9.33
C GLU A 108 10.01 -6.37 -9.89
N PRO A 109 11.27 -6.84 -9.98
CA PRO A 109 12.34 -6.06 -10.59
C PRO A 109 11.97 -5.74 -12.03
N SER A 110 12.18 -4.49 -12.46
CA SER A 110 12.11 -4.16 -13.88
C SER A 110 13.24 -4.91 -14.60
N GLU A 111 12.89 -5.96 -15.36
CA GLU A 111 13.86 -6.68 -16.19
C GLU A 111 14.57 -5.69 -17.11
N ILE A 112 15.88 -5.51 -16.89
CA ILE A 112 16.73 -4.83 -17.86
C ILE A 112 16.93 -5.83 -18.98
N LYS A 113 16.02 -5.83 -19.97
CA LYS A 113 16.34 -6.44 -21.27
C LYS A 113 17.48 -5.63 -21.86
N SER A 114 18.70 -6.07 -21.61
CA SER A 114 19.87 -5.68 -22.38
C SER A 114 19.51 -5.94 -23.84
N LYS A 115 19.31 -4.87 -24.61
CA LYS A 115 19.33 -4.96 -26.07
C LYS A 115 20.74 -5.40 -26.44
N LYS A 116 20.89 -6.68 -26.78
CA LYS A 116 21.99 -7.15 -27.63
C LYS A 116 21.75 -6.66 -29.04
#